data_AF-A0A1M7MBB3-F1
#
_entry.id   AF-A0A1M7MBB3-F1
#
_cell.length_a   1.000
_cell.length_b   1.000
_cell.length_c   1.000
_cell.angle_alpha   90.00
_cell.angle_beta   90.00
_cell.angle_gamma   90.00
#
_symmetry.space_group_name_H-M   'P 1'
#
loop_
_entity.id
_entity.type
_entity.pdbx_description
1 polymer ?
#
loop_
_entity_poly.entity_id
_entity_poly.type
_entity_poly.pdbx_seq_one_letter_code
_entity_poly.pdbx_strand_id
1 'polypeptide(L)'
;MKKLHQYTMILLAGVLGACSSMSVDDPYVDSFPADFNSEVYMKLHPELRMMQIRETVADYNEQFRVNAGLKLPDFNKLKAAEDAVFVTNLETLKAIYLDPYMGGGTEAGWETFSADATKLQSLADGYNYVGVDNDLALLTAIPVDYMGISQHFNMYGRIHGWAYRYCLPTELGTPRSELPIAGQQLEGVQYAEDFVPDYNLYCRDANGVDRLIQ
;
A
#
# COMPACT_ATOMS: atom_id res chain seq x y z
N MET A 1 28.74 50.26 3.54
CA MET A 1 27.90 49.05 3.76
C MET A 1 27.08 48.59 2.54
N LYS A 2 27.02 49.31 1.41
CA LYS A 2 26.24 48.87 0.22
C LYS A 2 26.86 47.72 -0.58
N LYS A 3 28.18 47.52 -0.54
CA LYS A 3 28.87 46.46 -1.31
C LYS A 3 28.79 45.07 -0.66
N LEU A 4 28.61 44.98 0.66
CA LEU A 4 28.49 43.70 1.36
C LEU A 4 27.19 42.97 0.99
N HIS A 5 26.08 43.72 0.86
CA HIS A 5 24.76 43.19 0.49
C HIS A 5 24.70 42.64 -0.95
N GLN A 6 25.48 43.21 -1.88
CA GLN A 6 25.58 42.69 -3.25
C GLN A 6 26.30 41.33 -3.29
N TYR A 7 27.32 41.13 -2.47
CA TYR A 7 28.02 39.84 -2.41
C TYR A 7 27.19 38.75 -1.72
N THR A 8 26.38 39.08 -0.71
CA THR A 8 25.48 38.09 -0.07
C THR A 8 24.33 37.65 -0.99
N MET A 9 23.79 38.53 -1.83
CA MET A 9 22.74 38.18 -2.80
C MET A 9 23.24 37.23 -3.90
N ILE A 10 24.47 37.40 -4.38
CA ILE A 10 25.05 36.54 -5.44
C ILE A 10 25.34 35.13 -4.90
N LEU A 11 25.76 35.02 -3.63
CA LEU A 11 26.06 33.74 -3.00
C LEU A 11 24.77 32.92 -2.73
N LEU A 12 23.66 33.57 -2.38
CA LEU A 12 22.36 32.89 -2.22
C LEU A 12 21.79 32.39 -3.54
N ALA A 13 21.98 33.13 -4.64
CA ALA A 13 21.53 32.68 -5.97
C ALA A 13 22.34 31.47 -6.50
N GLY A 14 23.64 31.39 -6.17
CA GLY A 14 24.48 30.26 -6.55
C GLY A 14 24.15 28.95 -5.82
N VAL A 15 23.75 29.02 -4.54
CA VAL A 15 23.37 27.82 -3.76
C VAL A 15 21.98 27.30 -4.15
N LEU A 16 21.05 28.20 -4.52
CA LEU A 16 19.71 27.79 -4.99
C LEU A 16 19.73 27.19 -6.42
N GLY A 17 20.68 27.61 -7.26
CA GLY A 17 20.88 27.04 -8.61
C GLY A 17 21.57 25.66 -8.61
N ALA A 18 22.36 25.34 -7.59
CA ALA A 18 23.06 24.06 -7.48
C ALA A 18 22.17 22.88 -7.03
N CYS A 19 21.05 23.15 -6.35
CA CYS A 19 20.08 22.11 -5.96
C CYS A 19 18.95 21.91 -6.99
N SER A 20 18.85 22.76 -8.01
CA SER A 20 17.83 22.68 -9.07
C SER A 20 18.37 22.15 -10.41
N SER A 21 19.67 21.84 -10.48
CA SER A 21 20.33 21.34 -11.70
C SER A 21 20.52 19.81 -11.73
N MET A 22 20.10 19.09 -10.70
CA MET A 22 19.87 17.65 -10.80
C MET A 22 18.37 17.43 -10.86
N SER A 23 17.77 17.67 -12.04
CA SER A 23 16.56 16.93 -12.38
C SER A 23 17.01 15.48 -12.44
N VAL A 24 16.97 14.79 -11.30
CA VAL A 24 17.04 13.34 -11.31
C VAL A 24 15.74 12.96 -12.01
N ASP A 25 15.85 12.55 -13.27
CA ASP A 25 14.77 11.86 -13.96
C ASP A 25 14.30 10.80 -12.97
N ASP A 26 13.06 10.95 -12.51
CA ASP A 26 12.43 10.22 -11.40
C ASP A 26 13.38 9.24 -10.66
N PRO A 27 13.94 9.60 -9.49
CA PRO A 27 14.98 8.82 -8.80
C PRO A 27 14.57 7.37 -8.48
N TYR A 28 13.28 7.05 -8.64
CA TYR A 28 12.74 5.73 -8.42
C TYR A 28 12.80 4.84 -9.66
N VAL A 29 12.73 5.38 -10.89
CA VAL A 29 12.70 4.58 -12.12
C VAL A 29 14.02 3.83 -12.34
N ASP A 30 15.15 4.48 -12.10
CA ASP A 30 16.48 3.85 -12.18
C ASP A 30 16.74 2.83 -11.07
N SER A 31 15.88 2.77 -10.05
CA SER A 31 16.05 1.90 -8.88
C SER A 31 15.35 0.54 -9.01
N PHE A 32 14.55 0.35 -10.06
CA PHE A 32 13.78 -0.88 -10.28
C PHE A 32 14.53 -1.89 -11.17
N PRO A 33 14.35 -3.20 -10.94
CA PRO A 33 14.73 -4.21 -11.92
C PRO A 33 14.17 -3.87 -13.30
N ALA A 34 14.92 -4.16 -14.37
CA ALA A 34 14.54 -3.82 -15.74
C ALA A 34 13.22 -4.48 -16.19
N ASP A 35 12.84 -5.58 -15.53
CA ASP A 35 11.61 -6.35 -15.75
C ASP A 35 10.53 -6.08 -14.69
N PHE A 36 10.68 -5.05 -13.86
CA PHE A 36 9.68 -4.66 -12.87
C PHE A 36 8.39 -4.19 -13.56
N ASN A 37 7.26 -4.69 -13.06
CA ASN A 37 5.94 -4.30 -13.53
C ASN A 37 5.02 -4.12 -12.32
N SER A 38 4.53 -2.90 -12.11
CA SER A 38 3.71 -2.54 -10.96
C SER A 38 2.36 -3.26 -10.91
N GLU A 39 1.76 -3.61 -12.06
CA GLU A 39 0.54 -4.41 -12.10
C GLU A 39 0.79 -5.85 -11.66
N VAL A 40 1.91 -6.44 -12.07
CA VAL A 40 2.31 -7.78 -11.61
C VAL A 40 2.63 -7.74 -10.11
N TYR A 41 3.34 -6.71 -9.66
CA TYR A 41 3.67 -6.51 -8.25
C TYR A 41 2.40 -6.42 -7.40
N MET A 42 1.42 -5.61 -7.82
CA MET A 42 0.13 -5.47 -7.14
C MET A 42 -0.67 -6.78 -7.12
N LYS A 43 -0.59 -7.61 -8.16
CA LYS A 43 -1.25 -8.93 -8.17
C LYS A 43 -0.62 -9.91 -7.19
N LEU A 44 0.69 -9.80 -6.95
CA LEU A 44 1.40 -10.61 -5.96
C LEU A 44 1.14 -10.15 -4.52
N HIS A 45 0.88 -8.85 -4.36
CA HIS A 45 0.73 -8.16 -3.08
C HIS A 45 -0.56 -7.31 -3.06
N PRO A 46 -1.74 -7.95 -3.14
CA PRO A 46 -3.02 -7.24 -3.18
C PRO A 46 -3.26 -6.37 -1.94
N GLU A 47 -2.62 -6.67 -0.81
CA GLU A 47 -2.67 -5.89 0.42
C GLU A 47 -2.20 -4.43 0.24
N LEU A 48 -1.29 -4.17 -0.70
CA LEU A 48 -0.85 -2.80 -1.01
C LEU A 48 -2.01 -1.98 -1.56
N ARG A 49 -2.82 -2.61 -2.42
CA ARG A 49 -4.00 -1.97 -2.98
C ARG A 49 -5.10 -1.81 -1.94
N MET A 50 -5.30 -2.80 -1.07
CA MET A 50 -6.22 -2.71 0.06
C MET A 50 -5.86 -1.53 0.98
N MET A 51 -4.58 -1.35 1.29
CA MET A 51 -4.08 -0.24 2.09
C MET A 51 -4.39 1.10 1.43
N GLN A 52 -4.06 1.25 0.14
CA GLN A 52 -4.33 2.48 -0.62
C GLN A 52 -5.83 2.86 -0.61
N ILE A 53 -6.72 1.87 -0.78
CA ILE A 53 -8.17 2.09 -0.74
C ILE A 53 -8.61 2.56 0.65
N ARG A 54 -8.17 1.88 1.71
CA ARG A 54 -8.53 2.23 3.10
C ARG A 54 -8.02 3.62 3.49
N GLU A 55 -6.82 3.99 3.07
CA GLU A 55 -6.27 5.33 3.28
C GLU A 55 -7.10 6.39 2.55
N THR A 56 -7.52 6.10 1.31
CA THR A 56 -8.40 7.00 0.54
C THR A 56 -9.75 7.19 1.24
N VAL A 57 -10.35 6.11 1.77
CA VAL A 57 -11.60 6.18 2.55
C VAL A 57 -11.41 6.99 3.83
N ALA A 58 -10.31 6.75 4.55
CA ALA A 58 -10.00 7.47 5.78
C ALA A 58 -9.78 8.97 5.53
N ASP A 59 -9.03 9.34 4.49
CA ASP A 59 -8.79 10.72 4.09
C ASP A 59 -10.10 11.41 3.67
N TYR A 60 -10.92 10.76 2.84
CA TYR A 60 -12.24 11.29 2.49
C TYR A 60 -13.09 11.57 3.74
N ASN A 61 -13.15 10.61 4.65
CA ASN A 61 -13.95 10.70 5.87
C ASN A 61 -13.46 11.84 6.79
N GLU A 62 -12.15 12.04 6.88
CA GLU A 62 -11.56 13.16 7.59
C GLU A 62 -11.87 14.50 6.91
N GLN A 63 -11.79 14.57 5.58
CA GLN A 63 -12.17 15.76 4.83
C GLN A 63 -13.66 16.08 4.98
N PHE A 64 -14.53 15.08 4.92
CA PHE A 64 -15.96 15.22 5.20
C PHE A 64 -16.18 15.82 6.59
N ARG A 65 -15.51 15.27 7.61
CA ARG A 65 -15.59 15.76 8.99
C ARG A 65 -15.22 17.23 9.09
N VAL A 66 -14.08 17.61 8.50
CA VAL A 66 -13.57 18.99 8.52
C VAL A 66 -14.53 19.92 7.79
N ASN A 67 -15.01 19.55 6.60
CA ASN A 67 -15.89 20.37 5.76
C ASN A 67 -17.29 20.54 6.38
N ALA A 68 -17.80 19.52 7.06
CA ALA A 68 -19.06 19.58 7.79
C ALA A 68 -18.94 20.34 9.13
N GLY A 69 -17.73 20.75 9.53
CA GLY A 69 -17.49 21.44 10.81
C GLY A 69 -17.75 20.55 12.03
N LEU A 70 -17.69 19.22 11.87
CA LEU A 70 -17.98 18.27 12.94
C LEU A 70 -16.78 18.09 13.86
N LYS A 71 -17.04 18.14 15.18
CA LYS A 71 -16.07 17.71 16.18
C LYS A 71 -15.93 16.20 16.13
N LEU A 72 -14.74 15.69 16.47
CA LEU A 72 -14.43 14.26 16.43
C LEU A 72 -15.47 13.37 17.16
N PRO A 73 -15.97 13.72 18.37
CA PRO A 73 -16.98 12.89 19.03
C PRO A 73 -18.32 12.82 18.29
N ASP A 74 -18.72 13.90 17.61
CA ASP A 74 -19.98 13.96 16.86
C ASP A 74 -19.84 13.21 15.53
N PHE A 75 -18.68 13.35 14.88
CA PHE A 75 -18.33 12.55 13.71
C PHE A 75 -18.29 11.06 14.00
N ASN A 76 -17.66 10.64 15.11
CA ASN A 76 -17.60 9.23 15.48
C ASN A 76 -18.99 8.63 15.73
N LYS A 77 -19.93 9.41 16.29
CA LYS A 77 -21.33 8.98 16.44
C LYS A 77 -22.04 8.83 15.10
N LEU A 78 -21.84 9.79 14.19
CA LEU A 78 -22.38 9.73 12.83
C LEU A 78 -21.82 8.51 12.09
N LYS A 79 -20.50 8.36 12.06
CA LYS A 79 -19.83 7.23 11.44
C LYS A 79 -20.31 5.89 12.02
N ALA A 80 -20.42 5.77 13.35
CA ALA A 80 -20.95 4.53 13.95
C ALA A 80 -22.39 4.22 13.53
N ALA A 81 -23.23 5.23 13.33
CA ALA A 81 -24.60 5.03 12.83
C ALA A 81 -24.62 4.60 11.35
N GLU A 82 -23.76 5.19 10.52
CA GLU A 82 -23.64 4.81 9.11
C GLU A 82 -22.97 3.45 8.93
N ASP A 83 -21.94 3.13 9.72
CA ASP A 83 -21.32 1.81 9.74
C ASP A 83 -22.37 0.75 10.10
N ALA A 84 -23.27 1.03 11.05
CA ALA A 84 -24.37 0.14 11.40
C ALA A 84 -25.37 -0.09 10.25
N VAL A 85 -25.55 0.88 9.36
CA VAL A 85 -26.35 0.71 8.13
C VAL A 85 -25.54 -0.08 7.09
N PHE A 86 -24.27 0.26 6.90
CA PHE A 86 -23.37 -0.38 5.94
C PHE A 86 -23.24 -1.88 6.19
N VAL A 87 -23.07 -2.32 7.44
CA VAL A 87 -22.96 -3.75 7.79
C VAL A 87 -24.24 -4.56 7.51
N THR A 88 -25.37 -3.91 7.26
CA THR A 88 -26.61 -4.58 6.85
C THR A 88 -26.73 -4.75 5.33
N ASN A 89 -25.93 -4.03 4.55
CA ASN A 89 -25.88 -4.13 3.09
C ASN A 89 -24.98 -5.31 2.66
N LEU A 90 -25.49 -6.53 2.85
CA LEU A 90 -24.75 -7.76 2.57
C LEU A 90 -24.30 -7.89 1.10
N GLU A 91 -25.02 -7.27 0.16
CA GLU A 91 -24.64 -7.27 -1.26
C GLU A 91 -23.35 -6.47 -1.48
N THR A 92 -23.27 -5.26 -0.91
CA THR A 92 -22.06 -4.42 -0.99
C THR A 92 -20.89 -5.07 -0.26
N LEU A 93 -21.11 -5.60 0.94
CA LEU A 93 -20.07 -6.30 1.70
C LEU A 93 -19.54 -7.52 0.97
N LYS A 94 -20.42 -8.29 0.31
CA LYS A 94 -20.02 -9.43 -0.50
C LYS A 94 -19.20 -9.00 -1.71
N ALA A 95 -19.61 -7.93 -2.40
CA ALA A 95 -18.85 -7.39 -3.52
C ALA A 95 -17.43 -6.98 -3.10
N ILE A 96 -17.29 -6.26 -1.98
CA ILE A 96 -15.99 -5.87 -1.40
C ILE A 96 -15.17 -7.11 -1.01
N TYR A 97 -15.80 -8.08 -0.34
CA TYR A 97 -15.14 -9.31 0.11
C TYR A 97 -14.56 -10.12 -1.06
N LEU A 98 -15.31 -10.24 -2.16
CA LEU A 98 -14.91 -11.03 -3.33
C LEU A 98 -13.97 -10.28 -4.29
N ASP A 99 -13.88 -8.95 -4.18
CA ASP A 99 -12.98 -8.18 -5.03
C ASP A 99 -11.52 -8.54 -4.72
N PRO A 100 -10.71 -8.93 -5.73
CA PRO A 100 -9.34 -9.39 -5.53
C PRO A 100 -8.40 -8.30 -4.98
N TYR A 101 -8.78 -7.03 -5.07
CA TYR A 101 -8.00 -5.88 -4.66
C TYR A 101 -8.54 -5.20 -3.39
N MET A 102 -9.67 -5.65 -2.84
CA MET A 102 -10.23 -5.14 -1.58
C MET A 102 -10.33 -6.20 -0.49
N GLY A 103 -10.86 -7.38 -0.81
CA GLY A 103 -11.12 -8.44 0.17
C GLY A 103 -10.35 -9.72 -0.12
N GLY A 104 -10.14 -10.06 -1.40
CA GLY A 104 -9.43 -11.27 -1.83
C GLY A 104 -10.12 -12.58 -1.41
N GLY A 105 -11.38 -12.50 -0.97
CA GLY A 105 -12.18 -13.62 -0.54
C GLY A 105 -12.63 -14.52 -1.70
N THR A 106 -13.25 -15.64 -1.36
CA THR A 106 -13.83 -16.56 -2.34
C THR A 106 -15.31 -16.76 -2.07
N GLU A 107 -16.08 -17.09 -3.09
CA GLU A 107 -17.52 -17.35 -2.96
C GLU A 107 -17.81 -18.41 -1.88
N ALA A 108 -17.00 -19.47 -1.82
CA ALA A 108 -17.12 -20.52 -0.81
C ALA A 108 -16.82 -20.04 0.61
N GLY A 109 -15.95 -19.04 0.78
CA GLY A 109 -15.61 -18.46 2.08
C GLY A 109 -16.64 -17.46 2.61
N TRP A 110 -17.53 -16.95 1.75
CA TRP A 110 -18.45 -15.87 2.10
C TRP A 110 -19.40 -16.24 3.24
N GLU A 111 -20.02 -17.41 3.23
CA GLU A 111 -20.98 -17.80 4.27
C GLU A 111 -20.33 -17.79 5.66
N THR A 112 -19.13 -18.35 5.77
CA THR A 112 -18.35 -18.35 7.02
C THR A 112 -17.91 -16.94 7.43
N PHE A 113 -17.54 -16.11 6.45
CA PHE A 113 -17.13 -14.73 6.71
C PHE A 113 -18.30 -13.88 7.21
N SER A 114 -19.43 -13.94 6.51
CA SER A 114 -20.63 -13.14 6.77
C SER A 114 -21.37 -13.52 8.06
N ALA A 115 -21.13 -14.72 8.59
CA ALA A 115 -21.66 -15.14 9.88
C ALA A 115 -20.96 -14.46 11.08
N ASP A 116 -19.80 -13.83 10.86
CA ASP A 116 -19.01 -13.17 11.89
C ASP A 116 -19.18 -11.64 11.82
N ALA A 117 -19.98 -11.11 12.75
CA ALA A 117 -20.26 -9.67 12.84
C ALA A 117 -18.99 -8.82 13.00
N THR A 118 -17.92 -9.36 13.62
CA THR A 118 -16.66 -8.61 13.78
C THR A 118 -15.93 -8.45 12.45
N LYS A 119 -16.03 -9.43 11.56
CA LYS A 119 -15.45 -9.36 10.20
C LYS A 119 -16.23 -8.41 9.31
N LEU A 120 -17.56 -8.40 9.41
CA LEU A 120 -18.40 -7.42 8.73
C LEU A 120 -18.08 -6.00 9.20
N GLN A 121 -17.93 -5.80 10.51
CA GLN A 121 -17.53 -4.50 11.07
C GLN A 121 -16.15 -4.08 10.55
N SER A 122 -15.18 -5.00 10.47
CA SER A 122 -13.86 -4.70 9.91
C SER A 122 -13.90 -4.19 8.47
N LEU A 123 -14.86 -4.65 7.66
CA LEU A 123 -15.09 -4.09 6.33
C LEU A 123 -15.66 -2.67 6.40
N ALA A 124 -16.65 -2.42 7.26
CA ALA A 124 -17.22 -1.09 7.44
C ALA A 124 -16.16 -0.06 7.90
N ASP A 125 -15.31 -0.45 8.84
CA ASP A 125 -14.25 0.41 9.37
C ASP A 125 -13.28 0.89 8.28
N GLY A 126 -13.02 0.04 7.27
CA GLY A 126 -12.06 0.32 6.20
C GLY A 126 -12.66 0.83 4.88
N TYR A 127 -13.94 0.56 4.61
CA TYR A 127 -14.53 0.76 3.29
C TYR A 127 -15.82 1.59 3.27
N ASN A 128 -16.36 1.98 4.43
CA ASN A 128 -17.55 2.83 4.49
C ASN A 128 -17.18 4.33 4.41
N TYR A 129 -17.73 5.02 3.41
CA TYR A 129 -17.64 6.46 3.23
C TYR A 129 -18.78 7.16 3.97
N VAL A 130 -18.45 8.16 4.78
CA VAL A 130 -19.46 8.90 5.51
C VAL A 130 -20.24 9.83 4.58
N GLY A 131 -21.57 9.78 4.64
CA GLY A 131 -22.47 10.62 3.85
C GLY A 131 -22.52 10.26 2.36
N VAL A 132 -22.25 9.00 2.01
CA VAL A 132 -22.30 8.49 0.63
C VAL A 132 -23.34 7.36 0.52
N ASP A 133 -24.19 7.41 -0.49
CA ASP A 133 -25.24 6.39 -0.69
C ASP A 133 -24.75 5.14 -1.45
N ASN A 134 -23.66 5.24 -2.21
CA ASN A 134 -23.12 4.17 -3.04
C ASN A 134 -21.60 4.05 -2.90
N ASP A 135 -21.16 3.48 -1.79
CA ASP A 135 -19.76 3.24 -1.48
C ASP A 135 -19.06 2.41 -2.56
N LEU A 136 -19.72 1.35 -3.05
CA LEU A 136 -19.10 0.43 -4.01
C LEU A 136 -18.68 1.13 -5.30
N ALA A 137 -19.51 2.06 -5.80
CA ALA A 137 -19.17 2.86 -6.97
C ALA A 137 -17.94 3.77 -6.70
N LEU A 138 -17.83 4.35 -5.51
CA LEU A 138 -16.65 5.16 -5.15
C LEU A 138 -15.41 4.29 -4.99
N LEU A 139 -15.50 3.19 -4.26
CA LEU A 139 -14.38 2.26 -4.01
C LEU A 139 -13.77 1.74 -5.32
N THR A 140 -14.62 1.36 -6.28
CA THR A 140 -14.18 0.86 -7.60
C THR A 140 -13.62 1.95 -8.50
N ALA A 141 -13.96 3.22 -8.26
CA ALA A 141 -13.47 4.37 -9.02
C ALA A 141 -12.13 4.92 -8.50
N ILE A 142 -11.63 4.47 -7.35
CA ILE A 142 -10.34 4.94 -6.80
C ILE A 142 -9.23 4.60 -7.81
N PRO A 143 -8.45 5.57 -8.29
CA PRO A 143 -7.33 5.28 -9.19
C PRO A 143 -6.25 4.46 -8.49
N VAL A 144 -5.58 3.60 -9.24
CA VAL A 144 -4.42 2.87 -8.73
C VAL A 144 -3.22 3.80 -8.67
N ASP A 145 -2.61 3.94 -7.50
CA ASP A 145 -1.37 4.72 -7.34
C ASP A 145 -0.18 3.81 -7.62
N TYR A 146 0.12 3.65 -8.90
CA TYR A 146 1.27 2.87 -9.34
C TYR A 146 2.60 3.43 -8.83
N MET A 147 2.69 4.73 -8.55
CA MET A 147 3.91 5.32 -7.99
C MET A 147 4.10 4.86 -6.55
N GLY A 148 3.06 5.00 -5.71
CA GLY A 148 3.07 4.49 -4.34
C GLY A 148 3.39 3.00 -4.27
N ILE A 149 2.73 2.19 -5.11
CA ILE A 149 2.98 0.74 -5.21
C ILE A 149 4.44 0.44 -5.62
N SER A 150 5.01 1.23 -6.53
CA SER A 150 6.41 1.05 -6.94
C SER A 150 7.38 1.46 -5.83
N GLN A 151 7.07 2.50 -5.06
CA GLN A 151 7.86 2.86 -3.87
C GLN A 151 7.81 1.78 -2.80
N HIS A 152 6.68 1.07 -2.65
CA HIS A 152 6.59 -0.09 -1.77
C HIS A 152 7.53 -1.23 -2.17
N PHE A 153 7.88 -1.39 -3.45
CA PHE A 153 8.91 -2.35 -3.85
C PHE A 153 10.29 -1.99 -3.28
N ASN A 154 10.65 -0.70 -3.24
CA ASN A 154 11.93 -0.29 -2.66
C ASN A 154 12.05 -0.64 -1.17
N MET A 155 10.94 -0.64 -0.44
CA MET A 155 10.90 -1.08 0.94
C MET A 155 10.73 -2.61 1.01
N TYR A 156 9.58 -3.14 0.62
CA TYR A 156 9.26 -4.55 0.85
C TYR A 156 9.95 -5.52 -0.11
N GLY A 157 10.05 -5.17 -1.39
CA GLY A 157 10.74 -5.99 -2.39
C GLY A 157 12.25 -6.07 -2.13
N ARG A 158 12.92 -4.91 -2.08
CA ARG A 158 14.39 -4.83 -2.00
C ARG A 158 14.98 -4.96 -0.60
N ILE A 159 14.21 -4.70 0.45
CA ILE A 159 14.73 -4.73 1.83
C ILE A 159 14.14 -5.91 2.60
N HIS A 160 12.89 -6.30 2.33
CA HIS A 160 12.23 -7.44 3.00
C HIS A 160 12.13 -8.71 2.12
N GLY A 161 12.70 -8.70 0.91
CA GLY A 161 12.75 -9.86 0.04
C GLY A 161 11.38 -10.31 -0.48
N TRP A 162 10.43 -9.39 -0.66
CA TRP A 162 9.16 -9.72 -1.29
C TRP A 162 9.36 -10.03 -2.78
N ALA A 163 8.75 -11.13 -3.24
CA ALA A 163 8.77 -11.47 -4.66
C ALA A 163 8.11 -10.39 -5.51
N TYR A 164 8.78 -9.88 -6.54
CA TYR A 164 8.22 -8.78 -7.33
C TYR A 164 7.55 -9.18 -8.64
N ARG A 165 7.76 -10.42 -9.06
CA ARG A 165 7.16 -11.01 -10.26
C ARG A 165 6.98 -12.52 -10.12
N TYR A 166 6.28 -13.12 -11.06
CA TYR A 166 6.22 -14.58 -11.16
C TYR A 166 7.54 -15.14 -11.69
N CYS A 167 7.91 -16.34 -11.27
CA CYS A 167 9.14 -17.00 -11.74
C CYS A 167 9.03 -17.41 -13.21
N LEU A 168 10.12 -17.22 -13.95
CA LEU A 168 10.28 -17.86 -15.25
C LEU A 168 10.48 -19.37 -15.08
N PRO A 169 10.18 -20.19 -16.10
CA PRO A 169 10.38 -21.64 -16.02
C PRO A 169 11.81 -22.08 -15.68
N THR A 170 12.79 -21.23 -15.98
CA THR A 170 14.23 -21.47 -15.73
C THR A 170 14.67 -21.04 -14.33
N GLU A 171 13.84 -20.35 -13.55
CA GLU A 171 14.19 -19.71 -12.28
C GLU A 171 13.68 -20.50 -11.07
N LEU A 172 13.93 -21.80 -11.05
CA LEU A 172 13.62 -22.66 -9.90
C LEU A 172 14.75 -22.61 -8.85
N GLY A 173 15.16 -21.39 -8.50
CA GLY A 173 16.20 -21.14 -7.51
C GLY A 173 15.79 -21.59 -6.11
N THR A 174 16.71 -21.39 -5.16
CA THR A 174 16.50 -21.70 -3.74
C THR A 174 15.28 -20.95 -3.19
N PRO A 175 14.34 -21.64 -2.53
CA PRO A 175 13.25 -20.98 -1.80
C PRO A 175 13.80 -19.97 -0.79
N ARG A 176 13.18 -18.80 -0.69
CA ARG A 176 13.59 -17.76 0.26
C ARG A 176 13.60 -18.29 1.70
N SER A 177 12.64 -19.13 2.05
CA SER A 177 12.54 -19.76 3.39
C SER A 177 13.74 -20.63 3.77
N GLU A 178 14.54 -21.07 2.79
CA GLU A 178 15.75 -21.86 3.03
C GLU A 178 17.03 -21.00 3.13
N LEU A 179 16.92 -19.70 2.83
CA LEU A 179 18.05 -18.78 2.93
C LEU A 179 18.24 -18.33 4.39
N PRO A 180 19.48 -18.19 4.88
CA PRO A 180 19.75 -17.71 6.25
C PRO A 180 19.08 -16.37 6.57
N ILE A 181 18.97 -15.49 5.58
CA ILE A 181 18.37 -14.15 5.73
C ILE A 181 16.89 -14.22 6.13
N ALA A 182 16.14 -15.24 5.68
CA ALA A 182 14.73 -15.39 6.05
C ALA A 182 14.57 -15.68 7.55
N GLY A 183 15.47 -16.48 8.13
CA GLY A 183 15.50 -16.71 9.58
C GLY A 183 15.86 -15.45 10.36
N GLN A 184 16.90 -14.72 9.92
CA GLN A 184 17.33 -13.46 10.55
C GLN A 184 16.24 -12.41 10.56
N GLN A 185 15.47 -12.29 9.48
CA GLN A 185 14.37 -11.33 9.40
C GLN A 185 13.14 -11.72 10.23
N LEU A 186 12.91 -13.01 10.49
CA LEU A 186 11.83 -13.46 11.39
C LEU A 186 12.17 -13.22 12.87
N GLU A 187 13.44 -13.40 13.25
CA GLU A 187 13.91 -13.20 14.62
C GLU A 187 14.10 -11.71 14.96
N GLY A 188 14.55 -10.91 13.99
CA GLY A 188 14.81 -9.47 14.17
C GLY A 188 13.57 -8.57 14.25
N VAL A 189 12.35 -9.06 14.01
CA VAL A 189 11.12 -8.24 14.08
C VAL A 189 10.87 -7.71 15.51
N GLN A 190 11.51 -8.27 16.53
CA GLN A 190 11.36 -7.81 17.91
C GLN A 190 12.07 -6.47 18.19
N TYR A 191 13.13 -6.10 17.46
CA TYR A 191 13.87 -4.85 17.70
C TYR A 191 14.42 -4.25 16.39
N ALA A 192 14.12 -2.96 16.14
CA ALA A 192 14.53 -2.26 14.92
C ALA A 192 16.06 -2.19 14.70
N GLU A 193 16.86 -2.37 15.75
CA GLU A 193 18.33 -2.29 15.69
C GLU A 193 18.99 -3.54 15.08
N ASP A 194 18.30 -4.68 15.06
CA ASP A 194 18.82 -5.97 14.57
C ASP A 194 18.28 -6.37 13.19
N PHE A 195 17.58 -5.45 12.51
CA PHE A 195 17.03 -5.73 11.19
C PHE A 195 18.15 -5.87 10.14
N VAL A 196 18.24 -7.06 9.54
CA VAL A 196 19.17 -7.33 8.42
C VAL A 196 18.41 -7.20 7.10
N PRO A 197 18.78 -6.24 6.22
CA PRO A 197 18.12 -6.07 4.92
C PRO A 197 18.43 -7.24 3.96
N ASP A 198 17.41 -7.70 3.24
CA ASP A 198 17.49 -8.74 2.22
C ASP A 198 17.48 -8.11 0.83
N TYR A 199 18.67 -7.82 0.31
CA TYR A 199 18.86 -7.16 -1.00
C TYR A 199 18.74 -8.08 -2.20
N ASN A 200 18.36 -9.34 -1.99
CA ASN A 200 18.16 -10.27 -3.09
C ASN A 200 16.85 -9.98 -3.83
N LEU A 201 16.77 -10.46 -5.07
CA LEU A 201 15.59 -10.36 -5.90
C LEU A 201 14.87 -11.70 -5.92
N TYR A 202 13.55 -11.65 -5.72
CA TYR A 202 12.71 -12.85 -5.61
C TYR A 202 11.60 -12.86 -6.64
N CYS A 203 11.24 -14.06 -7.09
CA CYS A 203 10.06 -14.33 -7.89
C CYS A 203 9.14 -15.31 -7.15
N ARG A 204 7.83 -15.30 -7.42
CA ARG A 204 6.87 -16.27 -6.86
C ARG A 204 6.58 -17.37 -7.85
N ASP A 205 6.79 -18.62 -7.46
CA ASP A 205 6.51 -19.77 -8.31
C ASP A 205 5.01 -20.14 -8.34
N ALA A 206 4.64 -21.10 -9.18
CA ALA A 206 3.25 -21.54 -9.34
C ALA A 206 2.65 -22.21 -8.07
N ASN A 207 3.49 -22.60 -7.12
CA ASN A 207 3.08 -23.15 -5.83
C ASN A 207 2.99 -22.06 -4.74
N GLY A 208 3.22 -20.79 -5.09
CA GLY A 208 3.22 -19.68 -4.15
C GLY A 208 4.52 -19.55 -3.34
N VAL A 209 5.59 -20.23 -3.74
CA VAL A 209 6.89 -20.16 -3.06
C VAL A 209 7.73 -19.04 -3.67
N ASP A 210 8.21 -18.14 -2.82
CA ASP A 210 9.15 -17.09 -3.21
C ASP A 210 10.56 -17.69 -3.38
N ARG A 211 11.18 -17.49 -4.54
CA ARG A 211 12.46 -18.08 -4.95
C ARG A 211 13.46 -17.01 -5.33
N LEU A 212 14.71 -17.24 -4.95
CA LEU A 212 15.83 -16.39 -5.35
C LEU A 212 16.01 -16.41 -6.88
N ILE A 213 16.06 -15.24 -7.49
CA ILE A 213 16.42 -15.07 -8.89
C ILE A 213 17.95 -15.07 -8.99
N GLN A 214 18.50 -15.96 -9.83
CA GLN A 214 19.94 -16.14 -10.05
C GLN A 214 20.38 -15.61 -11.41
#